data_AF-A0AAU5XWZ9-F1
#
_entry.id   AF-A0AAU5XWZ9-F1
#
_cell.length_a   1.000
_cell.length_b   1.000
_cell.length_c   1.000
_cell.angle_alpha   90.00
_cell.angle_beta   90.00
_cell.angle_gamma   90.00
#
_symmetry.space_group_name_H-M   'P 1'
#
loop_
_entity.id
_entity.type
_entity.pdbx_description
1 polymer ?
#
loop_
_entity_poly.entity_id
_entity_poly.type
_entity_poly.pdbx_seq_one_letter_code
_entity_poly.pdbx_strand_id
1 'polypeptide(L)'
;MDDHEVEPAGPRTSGKGPARRCGTAATVGAALSLVWLTVTNTASLDAALSRAELGALGIVVWGLPAGALLAWPLLWAAGVRRAGLVALLAPVPVVALWHLLDLFWLDAAGRDGRLGAWPLPVLTAAGYAAAALATAPGVRLRWWRPAVSAAMAAMVVVAVAVTGPAQSRQANDQLEGRLRAFGHPLYAPDLPGFRLVNAGTSGTLGAGLTFYYQLWSTDAHGRQLEVRAEQTTVPAGFDPPTDCRAVLTIRTEAVPCALVAPEVWSIDRTGYRLDVARRDDQLIRLSSAGDVSDNALLEAATSLRERPAGYFSGISAGQG
;
A
#
# COMPACT_ATOMS: atom_id res chain seq x y z
N MET A 1 43.98 -45.42 -52.25
CA MET A 1 44.71 -44.18 -51.89
C MET A 1 43.58 -43.23 -51.59
N ASP A 2 43.09 -43.35 -50.37
CA ASP A 2 41.82 -42.81 -49.92
C ASP A 2 42.13 -41.69 -48.94
N ASP A 3 41.86 -40.46 -49.38
CA ASP A 3 42.04 -39.26 -48.59
C ASP A 3 40.95 -39.23 -47.50
N HIS A 4 41.32 -39.68 -46.30
CA HIS A 4 40.51 -39.45 -45.11
C HIS A 4 40.57 -37.96 -44.74
N GLU A 5 39.52 -37.26 -45.13
CA GLU A 5 39.21 -35.90 -44.71
C GLU A 5 39.03 -35.88 -43.18
N VAL A 6 40.09 -35.46 -42.47
CA VAL A 6 40.09 -35.31 -41.02
C VAL A 6 39.25 -34.07 -40.68
N GLU A 7 38.00 -34.31 -40.28
CA GLU A 7 37.09 -33.28 -39.78
C GLU A 7 37.73 -32.57 -38.57
N PRO A 8 37.95 -31.24 -38.62
CA PRO A 8 38.64 -30.52 -37.57
C PRO A 8 37.80 -30.55 -36.29
N ALA A 9 38.37 -31.08 -35.23
CA ALA A 9 37.77 -31.13 -33.91
C ALA A 9 37.36 -29.70 -33.48
N GLY A 10 36.06 -29.43 -33.58
CA GLY A 10 35.49 -28.15 -33.18
C GLY A 10 35.85 -27.83 -31.72
N PRO A 11 36.01 -26.53 -31.38
CA PRO A 11 36.48 -26.11 -30.07
C PRO A 11 35.57 -26.68 -28.98
N ARG A 12 36.16 -27.53 -28.13
CA ARG A 12 35.51 -28.04 -26.91
C ARG A 12 35.16 -26.83 -26.05
N THR A 13 33.92 -26.38 -26.14
CA THR A 13 33.40 -25.34 -25.25
C THR A 13 33.52 -25.88 -23.82
N SER A 14 34.52 -25.39 -23.09
CA SER A 14 34.77 -25.70 -21.69
C SER A 14 33.46 -25.55 -20.94
N GLY A 15 32.91 -26.69 -20.50
CA GLY A 15 31.60 -26.79 -19.91
C GLY A 15 31.57 -26.07 -18.57
N LYS A 16 31.36 -24.75 -18.58
CA LYS A 16 31.06 -23.99 -17.37
C LYS A 16 29.85 -24.65 -16.71
N GLY A 17 30.10 -25.31 -15.58
CA GLY A 17 29.10 -26.08 -14.85
C GLY A 17 27.88 -25.25 -14.43
N PRO A 18 26.75 -25.91 -14.13
CA PRO A 18 25.48 -25.26 -13.79
C PRO A 18 25.60 -24.29 -12.59
N ALA A 19 26.46 -24.60 -11.62
CA ALA A 19 26.72 -23.75 -10.46
C ALA A 19 27.26 -22.36 -10.85
N ARG A 20 28.19 -22.29 -11.81
CA ARG A 20 28.76 -21.01 -12.27
C ARG A 20 27.70 -20.13 -12.95
N ARG A 21 26.76 -20.75 -13.67
CA ARG A 21 25.65 -20.05 -14.35
C ARG A 21 24.63 -19.50 -13.37
N CYS A 22 24.30 -20.26 -12.33
CA CYS A 22 23.42 -19.81 -11.25
C CYS A 22 24.07 -18.65 -10.48
N GLY A 23 25.37 -18.74 -10.18
CA GLY A 23 26.12 -17.66 -9.54
C GLY A 23 26.10 -16.36 -10.35
N THR A 24 26.34 -16.43 -11.66
CA THR A 24 26.27 -15.23 -12.53
C THR A 24 24.86 -14.62 -12.61
N ALA A 25 23.81 -15.45 -12.66
CA ALA A 25 22.44 -14.94 -12.66
C ALA A 25 22.07 -14.28 -11.32
N ALA A 26 22.48 -14.89 -10.21
CA ALA A 26 22.27 -14.33 -8.87
C ALA A 26 22.96 -12.97 -8.71
N THR A 27 24.20 -12.83 -9.19
CA THR A 27 24.93 -11.54 -9.13
C THR A 27 24.25 -10.45 -9.96
N VAL A 28 23.70 -10.80 -11.12
CA VAL A 28 22.96 -9.84 -11.97
C VAL A 28 21.67 -9.40 -11.27
N GLY A 29 20.92 -10.35 -10.69
CA GLY A 29 19.71 -10.05 -9.91
C GLY A 29 20.00 -9.15 -8.70
N ALA A 30 21.06 -9.45 -7.95
CA ALA A 30 21.51 -8.63 -6.82
C ALA A 30 21.88 -7.21 -7.26
N ALA A 31 22.71 -7.08 -8.31
CA ALA A 31 23.14 -5.78 -8.82
C ALA A 31 21.95 -4.93 -9.31
N LEU A 32 21.02 -5.52 -10.05
CA LEU A 32 19.80 -4.83 -10.50
C LEU A 32 18.96 -4.33 -9.35
N SER A 33 18.83 -5.13 -8.29
CA SER A 33 18.05 -4.72 -7.11
C SER A 33 18.72 -3.61 -6.29
N LEU A 34 20.05 -3.61 -6.22
CA LEU A 34 20.79 -2.51 -5.60
C LEU A 34 20.63 -1.22 -6.38
N VAL A 35 20.71 -1.28 -7.72
CA VAL A 35 20.44 -0.12 -8.58
C VAL A 35 19.00 0.36 -8.40
N TRP A 36 18.02 -0.54 -8.41
CA TRP A 36 16.62 -0.20 -8.15
C TRP A 36 16.44 0.48 -6.80
N LEU A 37 17.01 -0.09 -5.72
CA LEU A 37 17.01 0.49 -4.39
C LEU A 37 17.63 1.88 -4.37
N THR A 38 18.74 2.12 -5.08
CA THR A 38 19.33 3.46 -5.13
C THR A 38 18.45 4.48 -5.85
N VAL A 39 17.71 4.06 -6.87
CA VAL A 39 16.77 4.91 -7.63
C VAL A 39 15.48 5.16 -6.84
N THR A 40 15.00 4.20 -6.07
CA THR A 40 13.78 4.37 -5.27
C THR A 40 14.05 5.03 -3.92
N ASN A 41 15.24 4.90 -3.35
CA ASN A 41 15.59 5.60 -2.11
C ASN A 41 15.68 7.13 -2.29
N THR A 42 15.84 7.63 -3.52
CA THR A 42 15.77 9.07 -3.82
C THR A 42 14.34 9.56 -4.07
N ALA A 43 13.40 8.66 -4.34
CA ALA A 43 11.97 8.95 -4.50
C ALA A 43 11.22 8.40 -3.28
N SER A 44 11.04 9.23 -2.24
CA SER A 44 10.45 8.88 -0.93
C SER A 44 9.51 7.65 -0.99
N LEU A 45 10.00 6.51 -0.48
CA LEU A 45 9.27 5.24 -0.44
C LEU A 45 7.87 5.39 0.18
N ASP A 46 7.69 6.34 1.10
CA ASP A 46 6.40 6.71 1.70
C ASP A 46 5.35 7.19 0.69
N ALA A 47 5.76 7.92 -0.35
CA ALA A 47 4.85 8.41 -1.39
C ALA A 47 4.46 7.32 -2.40
N ALA A 48 5.29 6.30 -2.56
CA ALA A 48 5.03 5.15 -3.41
C ALA A 48 4.17 4.08 -2.69
N LEU A 49 4.36 3.92 -1.38
CA LEU A 49 3.63 2.97 -0.54
C LEU A 49 2.22 3.48 -0.16
N SER A 50 2.01 4.79 -0.01
CA SER A 50 0.68 5.36 0.29
C SER A 50 -0.35 5.23 -0.84
N ARG A 51 0.09 4.85 -2.05
CA ARG A 51 -0.80 4.49 -3.18
C ARG A 51 -0.79 2.98 -3.41
N ALA A 52 -0.81 2.18 -2.34
CA ALA A 52 -0.51 0.75 -2.34
C ALA A 52 -1.16 -0.05 -3.47
N GLU A 53 -2.42 0.25 -3.84
CA GLU A 53 -3.13 -0.50 -4.89
C GLU A 53 -2.70 -0.12 -6.32
N LEU A 54 -2.51 1.18 -6.60
CA LEU A 54 -2.04 1.66 -7.91
C LEU A 54 -0.53 1.47 -8.09
N GLY A 55 0.23 1.56 -6.99
CA GLY A 55 1.66 1.31 -6.95
C GLY A 55 1.99 -0.16 -7.22
N ALA A 56 1.24 -1.09 -6.61
CA ALA A 56 1.39 -2.52 -6.89
C ALA A 56 1.09 -2.85 -8.36
N LEU A 57 0.00 -2.29 -8.91
CA LEU A 57 -0.32 -2.42 -10.34
C LEU A 57 0.76 -1.81 -11.23
N GLY A 58 1.28 -0.63 -10.89
CA GLY A 58 2.36 0.03 -11.63
C GLY A 58 3.65 -0.78 -11.65
N ILE A 59 4.01 -1.42 -10.53
CA ILE A 59 5.18 -2.31 -10.45
C ILE A 59 4.96 -3.55 -11.32
N VAL A 60 3.78 -4.16 -11.31
CA VAL A 60 3.47 -5.35 -12.12
C VAL A 60 3.43 -5.02 -13.61
N VAL A 61 2.76 -3.91 -13.99
CA VAL A 61 2.51 -3.52 -15.38
C VAL A 61 3.73 -2.88 -16.03
N TRP A 62 4.50 -2.06 -15.30
CA TRP A 62 5.63 -1.31 -15.86
C TRP A 62 6.97 -1.71 -15.27
N GLY A 63 7.02 -2.00 -13.97
CA GLY A 63 8.25 -2.39 -13.28
C GLY A 63 8.81 -3.74 -13.75
N LEU A 64 7.97 -4.78 -13.82
CA LEU A 64 8.42 -6.11 -14.24
C LEU A 64 8.91 -6.12 -15.71
N PRO A 65 8.20 -5.50 -16.68
CA PRO A 65 8.69 -5.44 -18.06
C PRO A 65 9.96 -4.61 -18.20
N ALA A 66 10.05 -3.45 -17.54
CA ALA A 66 11.26 -2.62 -17.56
C ALA A 66 12.46 -3.36 -16.95
N GLY A 67 12.25 -4.02 -15.81
CA GLY A 67 13.27 -4.86 -15.17
C GLY A 67 13.72 -6.01 -16.07
N ALA A 68 12.79 -6.69 -16.74
CA ALA A 68 13.13 -7.76 -17.69
C ALA A 68 13.92 -7.24 -18.91
N LEU A 69 13.54 -6.07 -19.45
CA LEU A 69 14.24 -5.42 -20.55
C LEU A 69 15.68 -5.01 -20.18
N LEU A 70 15.90 -4.53 -18.95
CA LEU A 70 17.23 -4.21 -18.44
C LEU A 70 18.05 -5.46 -18.09
N ALA A 71 17.41 -6.50 -17.55
CA ALA A 71 18.07 -7.73 -17.15
C ALA A 71 18.52 -8.58 -18.33
N TRP A 72 17.76 -8.59 -19.44
CA TRP A 72 18.09 -9.38 -20.62
C TRP A 72 19.51 -9.10 -21.13
N PRO A 73 19.90 -7.87 -21.54
CA PRO A 73 21.23 -7.63 -22.12
C PRO A 73 22.35 -7.98 -21.14
N LEU A 74 22.16 -7.75 -19.84
CA LEU A 74 23.12 -8.11 -18.79
C LEU A 74 23.29 -9.63 -18.67
N LEU A 75 22.20 -10.38 -18.66
CA LEU A 75 22.22 -11.86 -18.62
C LEU A 75 22.82 -12.44 -19.90
N TRP A 76 22.55 -11.81 -21.05
CA TRP A 76 23.14 -12.21 -22.32
C TRP A 76 24.66 -11.98 -22.33
N ALA A 77 25.12 -10.80 -21.91
CA ALA A 77 26.54 -10.48 -21.76
C ALA A 77 27.26 -11.41 -20.75
N ALA A 78 26.55 -11.85 -19.71
CA ALA A 78 27.05 -12.84 -18.74
C ALA A 78 27.11 -14.29 -19.29
N GLY A 79 26.65 -14.53 -20.52
CA GLY A 79 26.71 -15.84 -21.18
C GLY A 79 25.56 -16.79 -20.82
N VAL A 80 24.42 -16.28 -20.39
CA VAL A 80 23.22 -17.09 -20.09
C VAL A 80 22.52 -17.46 -21.40
N ARG A 81 22.59 -18.74 -21.80
CA ARG A 81 22.05 -19.29 -23.07
C ARG A 81 20.55 -19.03 -23.32
N ARG A 82 19.77 -18.66 -22.31
CA ARG A 82 18.33 -18.34 -22.38
C ARG A 82 17.99 -17.06 -21.64
N ALA A 83 18.82 -16.03 -21.79
CA ALA A 83 18.72 -14.75 -21.09
C ALA A 83 17.28 -14.17 -21.09
N GLY A 84 16.58 -14.15 -22.23
CA GLY A 84 15.22 -13.63 -22.32
C GLY A 84 14.19 -14.40 -21.47
N LEU A 85 14.27 -15.73 -21.45
CA LEU A 85 13.39 -16.58 -20.64
C LEU A 85 13.65 -16.41 -19.14
N VAL A 86 14.93 -16.27 -18.75
CA VAL A 86 15.31 -16.01 -17.35
C VAL A 86 14.85 -14.63 -16.91
N ALA A 87 15.03 -13.60 -17.75
CA ALA A 87 14.58 -12.24 -17.48
C ALA A 87 13.06 -12.16 -17.31
N LEU A 88 12.28 -12.94 -18.07
CA LEU A 88 10.83 -13.02 -17.94
C LEU A 88 10.35 -13.80 -16.72
N LEU A 89 11.04 -14.87 -16.33
CA LEU A 89 10.60 -15.76 -15.24
C LEU A 89 11.09 -15.32 -13.86
N ALA A 90 12.26 -14.68 -13.77
CA ALA A 90 12.85 -14.23 -12.50
C ALA A 90 12.02 -13.23 -11.68
N PRO A 91 11.14 -12.38 -12.24
CA PRO A 91 10.32 -11.48 -11.45
C PRO A 91 9.19 -12.17 -10.66
N VAL A 92 8.66 -13.28 -11.17
CA VAL A 92 7.59 -14.05 -10.50
C VAL A 92 7.98 -14.53 -9.09
N PRO A 93 9.13 -15.22 -8.88
CA PRO A 93 9.52 -15.69 -7.55
C PRO A 93 9.90 -14.52 -6.64
N VAL A 94 10.40 -13.42 -7.19
CA VAL A 94 10.73 -12.22 -6.41
C VAL A 94 9.46 -11.59 -5.84
N VAL A 95 8.41 -11.43 -6.66
CA VAL A 95 7.12 -10.91 -6.21
C VAL A 95 6.47 -11.86 -5.19
N ALA A 96 6.47 -13.17 -5.46
CA ALA A 96 5.90 -14.16 -4.53
C ALA A 96 6.61 -14.15 -3.16
N LEU A 97 7.95 -14.13 -3.16
CA LEU A 97 8.75 -14.16 -1.95
C LEU A 97 8.71 -12.81 -1.21
N TRP A 98 8.57 -11.70 -1.95
CA TRP A 98 8.30 -10.38 -1.39
C TRP A 98 6.97 -10.35 -0.62
N HIS A 99 5.87 -10.83 -1.22
CA HIS A 99 4.58 -10.90 -0.53
C HIS A 99 4.57 -11.83 0.69
N LEU A 100 5.27 -12.97 0.62
CA LEU A 100 5.47 -13.83 1.77
C LEU A 100 6.24 -13.12 2.88
N LEU A 101 7.30 -12.39 2.54
CA LEU A 101 8.03 -11.60 3.53
C LEU A 101 7.19 -10.45 4.08
N ASP A 102 6.39 -9.77 3.27
CA ASP A 102 5.47 -8.72 3.73
C ASP A 102 4.57 -9.26 4.85
N LEU A 103 4.02 -10.47 4.66
CA LEU A 103 3.22 -11.19 5.66
C LEU A 103 3.99 -11.54 6.94
N PHE A 104 5.23 -12.02 6.83
CA PHE A 104 6.00 -12.51 7.99
C PHE A 104 6.84 -11.42 8.69
N TRP A 105 7.24 -10.38 7.98
CA TRP A 105 8.16 -9.35 8.47
C TRP A 105 7.47 -8.08 8.94
N LEU A 106 6.32 -7.69 8.38
CA LEU A 106 5.57 -6.56 8.93
C LEU A 106 5.07 -6.84 10.35
N ASP A 107 4.83 -8.10 10.70
CA ASP A 107 4.39 -8.52 12.03
C ASP A 107 5.54 -8.45 13.08
N ALA A 108 6.79 -8.70 12.66
CA ALA A 108 7.95 -8.75 13.56
C ALA A 108 8.76 -7.44 13.60
N ALA A 109 8.88 -6.70 12.49
CA ALA A 109 9.77 -5.55 12.35
C ALA A 109 9.08 -4.19 12.53
N GLY A 110 7.74 -4.17 12.69
CA GLY A 110 6.97 -2.97 13.00
C GLY A 110 7.34 -2.28 14.33
N ARG A 111 8.22 -2.87 15.16
CA ARG A 111 8.70 -2.24 16.40
C ARG A 111 9.91 -1.33 16.25
N ASP A 112 10.76 -1.50 15.22
CA ASP A 112 12.06 -0.80 15.20
C ASP A 112 12.30 0.09 13.97
N GLY A 113 11.38 0.17 13.00
CA GLY A 113 11.45 1.10 11.86
C GLY A 113 12.66 0.92 10.91
N ARG A 114 13.59 0.02 11.25
CA ARG A 114 14.76 -0.34 10.46
C ARG A 114 14.45 -1.61 9.68
N LEU A 115 13.59 -1.49 8.67
CA LEU A 115 13.62 -2.43 7.56
C LEU A 115 15.01 -2.32 6.93
N GLY A 116 15.93 -3.20 7.35
CA GLY A 116 17.25 -3.27 6.73
C GLY A 116 17.04 -3.54 5.25
N ALA A 117 17.63 -2.75 4.36
CA ALA A 117 17.48 -2.89 2.91
C ALA A 117 18.05 -4.21 2.33
N TRP A 118 18.58 -5.09 3.19
CA TRP A 118 19.27 -6.33 2.88
C TRP A 118 18.44 -7.51 2.34
N PRO A 119 17.13 -7.67 2.64
CA PRO A 119 16.32 -8.76 2.11
C PRO A 119 16.14 -8.62 0.60
N LEU A 120 15.87 -7.41 0.11
CA LEU A 120 15.59 -7.17 -1.31
C LEU A 120 16.67 -7.73 -2.24
N PRO A 121 17.97 -7.45 -2.01
CA PRO A 121 19.06 -8.05 -2.79
C PRO A 121 19.15 -9.56 -2.72
N VAL A 122 18.87 -10.16 -1.55
CA VAL A 122 18.93 -11.61 -1.36
C VAL A 122 17.78 -12.29 -2.10
N LEU A 123 16.59 -11.70 -2.06
CA LEU A 123 15.39 -12.21 -2.72
C LEU A 123 15.51 -12.16 -4.23
N THR A 124 15.98 -11.04 -4.76
CA THR A 124 16.21 -10.87 -6.20
C THR A 124 17.30 -11.81 -6.68
N ALA A 125 18.41 -11.94 -5.95
CA ALA A 125 19.45 -12.91 -6.26
C ALA A 125 18.90 -14.35 -6.30
N ALA A 126 18.10 -14.74 -5.30
CA ALA A 126 17.50 -16.06 -5.22
C ALA A 126 16.50 -16.32 -6.37
N GLY A 127 15.65 -15.34 -6.71
CA GLY A 127 14.68 -15.45 -7.80
C GLY A 127 15.34 -15.64 -9.17
N TYR A 128 16.39 -14.86 -9.45
CA TYR A 128 17.18 -15.01 -10.68
C TYR A 128 17.98 -16.32 -10.73
N ALA A 129 18.51 -16.78 -9.59
CA ALA A 129 19.18 -18.07 -9.50
C ALA A 129 18.20 -19.24 -9.78
N ALA A 130 17.00 -19.19 -9.22
CA ALA A 130 15.96 -20.19 -9.45
C ALA A 130 15.51 -20.23 -10.91
N ALA A 131 15.31 -19.07 -11.54
CA ALA A 131 14.96 -18.97 -12.97
C ALA A 131 16.08 -19.52 -13.89
N ALA A 132 17.35 -19.23 -13.56
CA ALA A 132 18.49 -19.77 -14.27
C ALA A 132 18.60 -21.30 -14.13
N LEU A 133 18.31 -21.85 -12.95
CA LEU A 133 18.27 -23.28 -12.70
C LEU A 133 17.14 -23.96 -13.49
N ALA A 134 15.93 -23.39 -13.48
CA ALA A 134 14.77 -23.92 -14.21
C ALA A 134 14.97 -23.97 -15.74
N THR A 135 15.81 -23.08 -16.27
CA THR A 135 16.10 -22.98 -17.70
C THR A 135 17.38 -23.73 -18.14
N ALA A 136 18.12 -24.33 -17.20
CA ALA A 136 19.38 -25.01 -17.48
C ALA A 136 19.17 -26.26 -18.39
N PRO A 137 19.89 -26.36 -19.52
CA PRO A 137 19.87 -27.56 -20.36
C PRO A 137 20.64 -28.69 -19.66
N GLY A 138 19.95 -29.80 -19.34
CA GLY A 138 20.56 -30.97 -18.71
C GLY A 138 19.75 -31.54 -17.53
N VAL A 139 18.87 -30.74 -16.92
CA VAL A 139 17.93 -31.22 -15.90
C VAL A 139 16.75 -31.90 -16.59
N ARG A 140 16.96 -33.12 -17.06
CA ARG A 140 15.90 -33.97 -17.66
C ARG A 140 15.11 -34.70 -16.56
N LEU A 141 14.56 -33.97 -15.60
CA LEU A 141 13.51 -34.52 -14.75
C LEU A 141 12.18 -34.17 -15.41
N ARG A 142 11.60 -35.17 -16.10
CA ARG A 142 10.36 -35.09 -16.90
C ARG A 142 9.18 -34.42 -16.17
N TRP A 143 9.22 -34.39 -14.84
CA TRP A 143 8.19 -33.82 -13.97
C TRP A 143 8.57 -32.49 -13.29
N TRP A 144 9.82 -32.05 -13.40
CA TRP A 144 10.32 -30.92 -12.60
C TRP A 144 9.84 -29.57 -13.11
N ARG A 145 9.76 -29.39 -14.43
CA ARG A 145 9.21 -28.16 -15.03
C ARG A 145 7.75 -27.90 -14.66
N PRO A 146 6.81 -28.86 -14.83
CA PRO A 146 5.44 -28.65 -14.39
C PRO A 146 5.34 -28.51 -12.88
N ALA A 147 6.16 -29.23 -12.09
CA ALA A 147 6.16 -29.09 -10.63
C ALA A 147 6.62 -27.70 -10.17
N VAL A 148 7.68 -27.13 -10.77
CA VAL A 148 8.15 -25.78 -10.45
C VAL A 148 7.14 -24.73 -10.90
N SER A 149 6.57 -24.86 -12.10
CA SER A 149 5.50 -23.95 -12.56
C SER A 149 4.26 -24.02 -11.66
N ALA A 150 3.85 -25.21 -11.24
CA ALA A 150 2.72 -25.40 -10.33
C ALA A 150 3.02 -24.84 -8.93
N ALA A 151 4.23 -25.06 -8.40
CA ALA A 151 4.64 -24.50 -7.11
C ALA A 151 4.70 -22.98 -7.14
N MET A 152 5.16 -22.39 -8.24
CA MET A 152 5.21 -20.94 -8.44
C MET A 152 3.80 -20.34 -8.56
N ALA A 153 2.92 -20.98 -9.34
CA ALA A 153 1.52 -20.57 -9.45
C ALA A 153 0.80 -20.67 -8.10
N ALA A 154 1.02 -21.77 -7.37
CA ALA A 154 0.47 -21.97 -6.03
C ALA A 154 0.99 -20.92 -5.04
N MET A 155 2.29 -20.57 -5.07
CA MET A 155 2.83 -19.50 -4.23
C MET A 155 2.23 -18.13 -4.55
N VAL A 156 2.03 -17.79 -5.83
CA VAL A 156 1.35 -16.54 -6.21
C VAL A 156 -0.10 -16.52 -5.72
N VAL A 157 -0.83 -17.63 -5.88
CA VAL A 157 -2.22 -17.74 -5.40
C VAL A 157 -2.28 -17.63 -3.88
N VAL A 158 -1.39 -18.30 -3.14
CA VAL A 158 -1.32 -18.22 -1.68
C VAL A 158 -0.92 -16.81 -1.24
N ALA A 159 0.06 -16.19 -1.90
CA ALA A 159 0.46 -14.82 -1.61
C ALA A 159 -0.73 -13.87 -1.75
N VAL A 160 -1.45 -13.88 -2.87
CA VAL A 160 -2.61 -13.00 -3.12
C VAL A 160 -3.78 -13.33 -2.18
N ALA A 161 -4.07 -14.60 -1.94
CA ALA A 161 -5.18 -15.02 -1.10
C ALA A 161 -4.95 -14.72 0.39
N VAL A 162 -3.70 -14.64 0.83
CA VAL A 162 -3.34 -14.42 2.24
C VAL A 162 -3.04 -12.94 2.53
N THR A 163 -2.46 -12.19 1.59
CA THR A 163 -2.12 -10.77 1.81
C THR A 163 -3.34 -9.88 2.06
N GLY A 164 -4.42 -10.04 1.29
CA GLY A 164 -5.64 -9.23 1.48
C GLY A 164 -6.27 -9.39 2.87
N PRO A 165 -6.53 -10.62 3.34
CA PRO A 165 -7.04 -10.85 4.69
C PRO A 165 -6.06 -10.46 5.80
N ALA A 166 -4.75 -10.60 5.59
CA ALA A 166 -3.76 -10.23 6.60
C ALA A 166 -3.60 -8.72 6.74
N GLN A 167 -3.55 -7.98 5.63
CA GLN A 167 -3.48 -6.51 5.66
C GLN A 167 -4.73 -5.89 6.28
N SER A 168 -5.91 -6.43 5.98
CA SER A 168 -7.16 -5.95 6.61
C SER A 168 -7.21 -6.23 8.11
N ARG A 169 -6.72 -7.40 8.57
CA ARG A 169 -6.57 -7.68 10.01
C ARG A 169 -5.59 -6.72 10.67
N GLN A 170 -4.41 -6.52 10.08
CA GLN A 170 -3.40 -5.61 10.63
C GLN A 170 -3.92 -4.17 10.72
N ALA A 171 -4.63 -3.70 9.69
CA ALA A 171 -5.22 -2.36 9.70
C ALA A 171 -6.31 -2.23 10.78
N ASN A 172 -7.13 -3.27 10.96
CA ASN A 172 -8.14 -3.31 12.01
C ASN A 172 -7.52 -3.36 13.42
N ASP A 173 -6.47 -4.16 13.64
CA ASP A 173 -5.76 -4.26 14.92
C ASP A 173 -5.08 -2.92 15.28
N GLN A 174 -4.49 -2.25 14.29
CA GLN A 174 -3.92 -0.91 14.47
C GLN A 174 -5.00 0.13 14.80
N LEU A 175 -6.14 0.10 14.10
CA LEU A 175 -7.27 0.97 14.40
C LEU A 175 -7.78 0.72 15.82
N GLU A 176 -7.98 -0.53 16.21
CA GLU A 176 -8.45 -0.88 17.55
C GLU A 176 -7.46 -0.42 18.63
N GLY A 177 -6.15 -0.62 18.41
CA GLY A 177 -5.10 -0.10 19.28
C GLY A 177 -5.17 1.43 19.44
N ARG A 178 -5.47 2.16 18.35
CA ARG A 178 -5.61 3.62 18.39
C ARG A 178 -6.91 4.09 19.04
N LEU A 179 -8.04 3.42 18.79
CA LEU A 179 -9.30 3.70 19.47
C LEU A 179 -9.13 3.59 20.99
N ARG A 180 -8.37 2.58 21.45
CA ARG A 180 -8.03 2.42 22.88
C ARG A 180 -7.07 3.50 23.39
N ALA A 181 -6.06 3.87 22.59
CA ALA A 181 -5.07 4.87 22.96
C ALA A 181 -5.61 6.31 22.92
N PHE A 182 -6.67 6.58 22.16
CA PHE A 182 -7.26 7.90 22.02
C PHE A 182 -7.75 8.46 23.37
N GLY A 183 -8.29 7.62 24.25
CA GLY A 183 -8.55 7.98 25.65
C GLY A 183 -9.66 9.00 25.88
N HIS A 184 -10.39 9.39 24.83
CA HIS A 184 -11.52 10.32 24.89
C HIS A 184 -12.80 9.65 24.35
N PRO A 185 -14.00 10.16 24.68
CA PRO A 185 -15.25 9.71 24.09
C PRO A 185 -15.22 9.79 22.56
N LEU A 186 -15.96 8.93 21.88
CA LEU A 186 -16.03 8.91 20.42
C LEU A 186 -17.44 9.28 19.98
N TYR A 187 -17.56 10.22 19.04
CA TYR A 187 -18.86 10.70 18.58
C TYR A 187 -19.20 10.20 17.18
N ALA A 188 -20.46 9.86 16.94
CA ALA A 188 -20.97 9.57 15.60
C ALA A 188 -22.31 10.27 15.38
N PRO A 189 -22.64 10.67 14.14
CA PRO A 189 -23.96 11.18 13.80
C PRO A 189 -25.03 10.14 14.14
N ASP A 190 -26.09 10.55 14.83
CA ASP A 190 -27.25 9.69 15.17
C ASP A 190 -28.41 9.98 14.22
N LEU A 191 -28.21 9.63 12.94
CA LEU A 191 -29.18 9.90 11.88
C LEU A 191 -29.52 8.66 11.06
N PRO A 192 -30.79 8.50 10.66
CA PRO A 192 -31.17 7.46 9.72
C PRO A 192 -30.44 7.66 8.40
N GLY A 193 -29.91 6.56 7.85
CA GLY A 193 -29.19 6.57 6.59
C GLY A 193 -27.69 6.81 6.71
N PHE A 194 -27.16 7.23 7.86
CA PHE A 194 -25.71 7.30 8.10
C PHE A 194 -25.19 5.96 8.57
N ARG A 195 -24.25 5.39 7.80
CA ARG A 195 -23.54 4.16 8.16
C ARG A 195 -22.05 4.43 8.15
N LEU A 196 -21.36 4.11 9.24
CA LEU A 196 -19.90 4.10 9.28
C LEU A 196 -19.39 3.00 8.33
N VAL A 197 -18.52 3.36 7.40
CA VAL A 197 -18.00 2.45 6.37
C VAL A 197 -16.51 2.31 6.35
N ASN A 198 -15.81 3.28 6.91
CA ASN A 198 -14.37 3.27 7.02
C ASN A 198 -13.95 4.13 8.22
N ALA A 199 -12.85 3.74 8.85
CA ALA A 199 -12.19 4.49 9.90
C ALA A 199 -10.68 4.44 9.65
N GLY A 200 -10.04 5.58 9.86
CA GLY A 200 -8.62 5.77 9.65
C GLY A 200 -8.09 6.84 10.57
N THR A 201 -6.91 7.34 10.24
CA THR A 201 -6.17 8.26 11.12
C THR A 201 -6.03 9.59 10.44
N SER A 202 -6.29 10.68 11.16
CA SER A 202 -6.14 12.01 10.59
C SER A 202 -4.66 12.34 10.44
N GLY A 203 -4.22 12.64 9.22
CA GLY A 203 -2.86 13.09 8.95
C GLY A 203 -2.60 14.56 9.33
N THR A 204 -3.60 15.30 9.82
CA THR A 204 -3.52 16.76 9.85
C THR A 204 -3.19 17.38 11.21
N LEU A 205 -3.54 16.80 12.35
CA LEU A 205 -3.26 17.39 13.68
C LEU A 205 -3.22 16.30 14.77
N GLY A 206 -2.03 15.94 15.25
CA GLY A 206 -1.90 15.06 16.42
C GLY A 206 -2.61 13.70 16.27
N ALA A 207 -2.91 13.04 17.39
CA ALA A 207 -3.56 11.73 17.44
C ALA A 207 -5.07 11.80 17.12
N GLY A 208 -5.44 12.34 15.96
CA GLY A 208 -6.84 12.42 15.52
C GLY A 208 -7.34 11.17 14.81
N LEU A 209 -8.64 10.90 14.94
CA LEU A 209 -9.32 9.79 14.25
C LEU A 209 -10.21 10.33 13.12
N THR A 210 -10.19 9.67 11.98
CA THR A 210 -11.04 9.99 10.82
C THR A 210 -12.05 8.89 10.63
N PHE A 211 -13.32 9.25 10.48
CA PHE A 211 -14.42 8.33 10.25
C PHE A 211 -15.15 8.73 8.98
N TYR A 212 -15.50 7.76 8.16
CA TYR A 212 -16.22 7.97 6.91
C TYR A 212 -17.59 7.33 7.01
N TYR A 213 -18.61 8.15 6.83
CA TYR A 213 -20.00 7.77 6.89
C TYR A 213 -20.61 7.84 5.50
N GLN A 214 -21.23 6.75 5.06
CA GLN A 214 -22.07 6.75 3.86
C GLN A 214 -23.50 7.09 4.22
N LEU A 215 -24.11 7.96 3.43
CA LEU A 215 -25.54 8.18 3.43
C LEU A 215 -26.20 7.15 2.50
N TRP A 216 -27.44 6.76 2.82
CA TRP A 216 -28.24 5.91 1.93
C TRP A 216 -28.65 6.62 0.63
N SER A 217 -28.65 7.96 0.64
CA SER A 217 -28.91 8.77 -0.54
C SER A 217 -27.72 8.78 -1.50
N THR A 218 -28.04 8.90 -2.78
CA THR A 218 -27.05 9.07 -3.85
C THR A 218 -27.12 10.47 -4.44
N ASP A 219 -26.02 10.95 -5.00
CA ASP A 219 -25.99 12.17 -5.81
C ASP A 219 -26.76 12.02 -7.13
N ALA A 220 -26.79 13.09 -7.93
CA ALA A 220 -27.43 13.11 -9.24
C ALA A 220 -26.85 12.08 -10.25
N HIS A 221 -25.67 11.53 -9.95
CA HIS A 221 -24.97 10.53 -10.75
C HIS A 221 -25.04 9.12 -10.17
N GLY A 222 -25.86 8.90 -9.13
CA GLY A 222 -26.03 7.61 -8.47
C GLY A 222 -24.86 7.20 -7.58
N ARG A 223 -23.94 8.12 -7.22
CA ARG A 223 -22.83 7.85 -6.32
C ARG A 223 -23.30 8.00 -4.87
N GLN A 224 -22.88 7.09 -4.00
CA GLN A 224 -23.17 7.23 -2.58
C GLN A 224 -22.50 8.49 -2.02
N LEU A 225 -23.26 9.22 -1.23
CA LEU A 225 -22.80 10.42 -0.56
C LEU A 225 -21.98 10.05 0.67
N GLU A 226 -20.82 10.68 0.84
CA GLU A 226 -19.87 10.37 1.91
C GLU A 226 -19.56 11.61 2.76
N VAL A 227 -19.65 11.44 4.07
CA VAL A 227 -19.31 12.45 5.07
C VAL A 227 -18.12 11.93 5.85
N ARG A 228 -17.06 12.74 5.86
CA ARG A 228 -15.85 12.52 6.65
C ARG A 228 -15.96 13.31 7.95
N ALA A 229 -15.85 12.63 9.08
CA ALA A 229 -15.75 13.24 10.40
C ALA A 229 -14.34 13.03 10.98
N GLU A 230 -13.66 14.10 11.33
CA GLU A 230 -12.38 14.04 12.02
C GLU A 230 -12.53 14.50 13.47
N GLN A 231 -12.08 13.66 14.40
CA GLN A 231 -12.16 13.91 15.82
C GLN A 231 -10.77 14.18 16.38
N THR A 232 -10.62 15.32 17.03
CA THR A 232 -9.38 15.76 17.67
C THR A 232 -9.67 16.39 19.02
N THR A 233 -8.68 16.45 19.89
CA THR A 233 -8.76 17.22 21.14
C THR A 233 -8.84 18.72 20.83
N VAL A 234 -9.66 19.44 21.58
CA VAL A 234 -9.75 20.91 21.51
C VAL A 234 -8.36 21.51 21.75
N PRO A 235 -7.78 22.25 20.79
CA PRO A 235 -6.50 22.92 20.99
C PRO A 235 -6.55 23.90 22.16
N ALA A 236 -5.44 24.03 22.88
CA ALA A 236 -5.32 25.04 23.93
C ALA A 236 -5.53 26.44 23.33
N GLY A 237 -6.41 27.24 23.94
CA GLY A 237 -6.75 28.58 23.45
C GLY A 237 -7.75 28.60 22.30
N PHE A 238 -8.42 27.48 21.99
CA PHE A 238 -9.58 27.48 21.11
C PHE A 238 -10.73 28.29 21.74
N ASP A 239 -10.95 29.49 21.22
CA ASP A 239 -12.01 30.42 21.62
C ASP A 239 -12.82 30.83 20.38
N PRO A 240 -13.88 30.09 20.03
CA PRO A 240 -14.63 30.34 18.80
C PRO A 240 -15.71 31.40 19.00
N PRO A 241 -15.47 32.64 18.54
CA PRO A 241 -16.54 33.37 17.84
C PRO A 241 -16.11 34.31 16.68
N THR A 242 -14.87 34.28 16.18
CA THR A 242 -14.47 35.14 15.04
C THR A 242 -13.50 34.54 14.01
N ASP A 243 -12.72 33.51 14.33
CA ASP A 243 -11.72 32.97 13.39
C ASP A 243 -11.45 31.47 13.65
N CYS A 244 -11.72 30.60 12.67
CA CYS A 244 -11.44 29.15 12.77
C CYS A 244 -10.04 28.76 12.24
N ARG A 245 -9.08 29.69 12.20
CA ARG A 245 -7.67 29.39 11.88
C ARG A 245 -7.10 28.17 12.62
N ALA A 246 -7.45 28.00 13.90
CA ALA A 246 -6.97 26.89 14.73
C ALA A 246 -7.52 25.52 14.28
N VAL A 247 -8.66 25.48 13.57
CA VAL A 247 -9.34 24.24 13.16
C VAL A 247 -8.96 23.81 11.74
N LEU A 248 -8.57 24.75 10.87
CA LEU A 248 -8.36 24.50 9.45
C LEU A 248 -6.95 24.04 9.08
N THR A 249 -5.97 24.04 9.98
CA THR A 249 -4.56 23.61 9.74
C THR A 249 -3.80 24.36 8.63
N ILE A 250 -4.48 25.23 7.87
CA ILE A 250 -3.94 25.93 6.72
C ILE A 250 -3.59 27.35 7.18
N ARG A 251 -2.31 27.67 7.12
CA ARG A 251 -1.66 28.77 7.85
C ARG A 251 -2.07 30.20 7.48
N THR A 252 -2.96 30.47 6.52
CA THR A 252 -2.92 31.79 5.85
C THR A 252 -4.21 32.59 5.84
N GLU A 253 -5.41 32.02 5.97
CA GLU A 253 -6.64 32.82 5.86
C GLU A 253 -7.54 32.64 7.07
N ALA A 254 -7.91 33.78 7.69
CA ALA A 254 -9.00 33.82 8.64
C ALA A 254 -10.29 33.58 7.84
N VAL A 255 -10.88 32.40 8.01
CA VAL A 255 -12.17 32.09 7.38
C VAL A 255 -13.25 32.42 8.41
N PRO A 256 -14.23 33.28 8.08
CA PRO A 256 -15.33 33.59 8.99
C PRO A 256 -16.11 32.30 9.31
N CYS A 257 -16.44 32.13 10.59
CA CYS A 257 -17.21 31.00 11.05
C CYS A 257 -18.57 31.49 11.53
N ALA A 258 -19.63 30.96 10.94
CA ALA A 258 -20.98 31.26 11.35
C ALA A 258 -21.41 30.27 12.42
N LEU A 259 -21.83 30.75 13.60
CA LEU A 259 -22.51 29.90 14.57
C LEU A 259 -23.88 29.52 13.99
N VAL A 260 -24.05 28.23 13.67
CA VAL A 260 -25.26 27.70 13.01
C VAL A 260 -26.16 26.92 13.97
N ALA A 261 -25.58 26.41 15.06
CA ALA A 261 -26.29 25.81 16.19
C ALA A 261 -25.42 25.91 17.47
N PRO A 262 -25.94 25.62 18.68
CA PRO A 262 -25.13 25.61 19.88
C PRO A 262 -23.90 24.71 19.74
N GLU A 263 -22.72 25.29 19.92
CA GLU A 263 -21.42 24.61 19.76
C GLU A 263 -21.19 23.98 18.37
N VAL A 264 -21.85 24.51 17.34
CA VAL A 264 -21.64 24.11 15.94
C VAL A 264 -21.43 25.34 15.07
N TRP A 265 -20.30 25.35 14.36
CA TRP A 265 -19.91 26.42 13.47
C TRP A 265 -19.80 25.91 12.03
N SER A 266 -20.34 26.67 11.09
CA SER A 266 -20.18 26.44 9.65
C SER A 266 -19.06 27.29 9.10
N ILE A 267 -18.25 26.69 8.25
CA ILE A 267 -17.14 27.30 7.53
C ILE A 267 -17.39 27.08 6.05
N ASP A 268 -17.71 28.16 5.34
CA ASP A 268 -17.88 28.14 3.89
C ASP A 268 -16.58 28.57 3.21
N ARG A 269 -16.03 27.70 2.36
CA ARG A 269 -14.78 27.99 1.64
C ARG A 269 -14.94 27.60 0.18
N THR A 270 -14.86 28.59 -0.71
CA THR A 270 -14.84 28.48 -2.19
C THR A 270 -15.16 27.08 -2.76
N GLY A 271 -16.43 26.69 -2.70
CA GLY A 271 -16.93 25.44 -3.30
C GLY A 271 -17.03 24.22 -2.37
N TYR A 272 -16.72 24.35 -1.08
CA TYR A 272 -16.97 23.32 -0.08
C TYR A 272 -17.38 23.94 1.27
N ARG A 273 -18.28 23.24 1.96
CA ARG A 273 -18.74 23.57 3.29
C ARG A 273 -18.16 22.58 4.31
N LEU A 274 -17.84 23.09 5.48
CA LEU A 274 -17.32 22.32 6.60
C LEU A 274 -18.08 22.74 7.86
N ASP A 275 -18.65 21.78 8.57
CA ASP A 275 -19.25 22.02 9.89
C ASP A 275 -18.30 21.50 10.98
N VAL A 276 -18.13 22.30 12.02
CA VAL A 276 -17.28 21.99 13.18
C VAL A 276 -18.16 21.96 14.40
N ALA A 277 -18.22 20.83 15.09
CA ALA A 277 -18.92 20.68 16.35
C ALA A 277 -17.93 20.54 17.50
N ARG A 278 -18.18 21.20 18.63
CA ARG A 278 -17.47 20.93 19.88
C ARG A 278 -18.32 19.99 20.73
N ARG A 279 -17.71 18.95 21.28
CA ARG A 279 -18.33 18.07 22.29
C ARG A 279 -17.30 17.84 23.38
N ASP A 280 -17.62 18.28 24.59
CA ASP A 280 -16.72 18.19 25.73
C ASP A 280 -15.34 18.82 25.43
N ASP A 281 -14.28 18.01 25.46
CA ASP A 281 -12.90 18.39 25.17
C ASP A 281 -12.47 18.05 23.73
N GLN A 282 -13.43 17.80 22.84
CA GLN A 282 -13.18 17.44 21.44
C GLN A 282 -13.77 18.41 20.42
N LEU A 283 -13.09 18.49 19.28
CA LEU A 283 -13.58 19.05 18.04
C LEU A 283 -13.85 17.93 17.04
N ILE A 284 -15.04 17.95 16.48
CA ILE A 284 -15.48 17.06 15.42
C ILE A 284 -15.69 17.90 14.16
N ARG A 285 -14.84 17.66 13.16
CA ARG A 285 -14.86 18.35 11.86
C ARG A 285 -15.57 17.46 10.84
N LEU A 286 -16.72 17.90 10.32
CA LEU A 286 -17.50 17.19 9.31
C LEU A 286 -17.37 17.88 7.94
N SER A 287 -16.90 17.14 6.95
CA SER A 287 -16.82 17.57 5.55
C SER A 287 -17.49 16.54 4.65
N SER A 288 -18.12 16.99 3.57
CA SER A 288 -18.62 16.10 2.53
C SER A 288 -17.60 15.89 1.41
N ALA A 289 -17.57 14.68 0.86
CA ALA A 289 -16.96 14.40 -0.44
C ALA A 289 -18.08 14.32 -1.48
N GLY A 290 -18.42 15.46 -2.11
CA GLY A 290 -19.45 15.54 -3.15
C GLY A 290 -20.69 16.36 -2.77
N ASP A 291 -21.77 16.19 -3.52
CA ASP A 291 -23.03 16.96 -3.44
C ASP A 291 -23.90 16.53 -2.24
N VAL A 292 -23.32 16.44 -1.04
CA VAL A 292 -24.10 16.32 0.19
C VAL A 292 -24.77 17.65 0.43
N SER A 293 -26.08 17.65 0.66
CA SER A 293 -26.78 18.89 0.97
C SER A 293 -26.24 19.49 2.27
N ASP A 294 -26.05 20.81 2.27
CA ASP A 294 -25.69 21.60 3.45
C ASP A 294 -26.50 21.23 4.69
N ASN A 295 -27.79 20.94 4.51
CA ASN A 295 -28.67 20.55 5.59
C ASN A 295 -28.27 19.19 6.20
N ALA A 296 -27.87 18.21 5.38
CA ALA A 296 -27.46 16.90 5.88
C ALA A 296 -26.13 16.97 6.66
N LEU A 297 -25.20 17.84 6.25
CA LEU A 297 -23.96 18.06 6.98
C LEU A 297 -24.23 18.72 8.34
N LEU A 298 -25.09 19.74 8.36
CA LEU A 298 -25.50 20.42 9.58
C LEU A 298 -26.27 19.48 10.52
N GLU A 299 -27.16 18.66 9.97
CA GLU A 299 -27.89 17.65 10.73
C GLU A 299 -26.92 16.63 11.34
N ALA A 300 -25.92 16.18 10.58
CA ALA A 300 -24.89 15.26 11.08
C ALA A 300 -24.06 15.90 12.21
N ALA A 301 -23.71 17.18 12.09
CA ALA A 301 -22.96 17.92 13.11
C ALA A 301 -23.77 18.14 14.40
N THR A 302 -25.07 18.39 14.28
CA THR A 302 -25.97 18.64 15.42
C THR A 302 -26.44 17.37 16.11
N SER A 303 -26.49 16.25 15.40
CA SER A 303 -26.93 14.93 15.90
C SER A 303 -25.81 14.07 16.48
N LEU A 304 -24.59 14.59 16.64
CA LEU A 304 -23.49 13.82 17.22
C LEU A 304 -23.83 13.27 18.61
N ARG A 305 -23.65 11.96 18.77
CA ARG A 305 -23.82 11.22 20.03
C ARG A 305 -22.56 10.43 20.35
N GLU A 306 -22.25 10.32 21.63
CA GLU A 306 -21.22 9.41 22.12
C GLU A 306 -21.61 7.97 21.76
N ARG A 307 -20.63 7.20 21.27
CA ARG A 307 -20.75 5.79 20.92
C ARG A 307 -19.61 5.01 21.56
N PRO A 308 -19.85 3.76 21.99
CA PRO A 308 -18.78 2.91 22.48
C PRO A 308 -17.78 2.64 21.37
N ALA A 309 -16.50 2.43 21.71
CA ALA A 309 -15.46 2.05 20.74
C ALA A 309 -15.85 0.84 19.89
N GLY A 310 -16.65 -0.08 20.45
CA GLY A 310 -17.23 -1.21 19.73
C GLY A 310 -18.04 -0.85 18.48
N TYR A 311 -18.69 0.32 18.47
CA TYR A 311 -19.43 0.84 17.30
C TYR A 311 -18.51 1.17 16.12
N PHE A 312 -17.27 1.57 16.41
CA PHE A 312 -16.24 1.90 15.41
C PHE A 312 -15.36 0.69 15.08
N SER A 313 -15.52 -0.42 15.82
CA SER A 313 -14.82 -1.68 15.62
C SER A 313 -15.59 -2.58 14.65
N GLY A 314 -14.89 -3.38 13.83
CA GLY A 314 -15.51 -4.32 12.89
C GLY A 314 -15.83 -3.73 11.51
N ILE A 315 -15.32 -2.54 11.23
CA ILE A 315 -15.42 -1.87 9.93
C ILE A 315 -14.03 -1.87 9.31
N SER A 316 -13.94 -2.06 8.00
CA SER A 316 -12.67 -2.12 7.29
C SER A 316 -11.88 -0.84 7.54
N ALA A 317 -10.70 -0.96 8.16
CA ALA A 317 -9.72 0.11 8.17
C ALA A 317 -9.19 0.30 6.74
N GLY A 318 -9.76 1.27 6.02
CA GLY A 318 -9.31 1.66 4.70
C GLY A 318 -8.20 2.69 4.82
N GLN A 319 -7.23 2.60 3.91
CA GLN A 319 -6.20 3.62 3.75
C GLN A 319 -6.88 4.89 3.19
N GLY A 320 -7.07 5.89 4.05
CA GLY A 320 -7.64 7.19 3.70
C GLY A 320 -6.64 8.13 3.04
#